data_AF-A0A2V8GTH6-F1
#
_entry.id   AF-A0A2V8GTH6-F1
#
_cell.length_a   1.000
_cell.length_b   1.000
_cell.length_c   1.000
_cell.angle_alpha   90.00
_cell.angle_beta   90.00
_cell.angle_gamma   90.00
#
_symmetry.space_group_name_H-M   'P 1'
#
loop_
_entity.id
_entity.type
_entity.pdbx_description
1 polymer ?
#
loop_
_entity_poly.entity_id
_entity_poly.type
_entity_poly.pdbx_seq_one_letter_code
_entity_poly.pdbx_strand_id
1 'polypeptide(L)'
;EIELRQDVPAWVDRTIAASVITNTVQYDNLTRRATLTRTLDGHVESTETTEDEAVIRQWMTTFQKMPLFKTAELETNREYYVRVKATARPTNGSMLWPWGSGISGMTKFTFLR
;
A
#
# COMPACT_ATOMS: atom_id res chain seq x y z
N GLU A 1 -0.93 -2.10 3.61
CA GLU A 1 -2.38 -2.14 3.88
C GLU A 1 -2.92 -0.72 3.81
N ILE A 2 -4.04 -0.57 3.12
CA ILE A 2 -4.76 0.68 2.95
C ILE A 2 -6.19 0.42 3.39
N GLU A 3 -6.69 1.21 4.34
CA GLU A 3 -8.06 1.14 4.83
C GLU A 3 -8.79 2.43 4.49
N LEU A 4 -9.98 2.32 3.91
CA LEU A 4 -10.92 3.42 3.75
C LEU A 4 -11.95 3.35 4.86
N ARG A 5 -12.07 4.43 5.64
CA ARG A 5 -12.96 4.50 6.79
C ARG A 5 -13.87 5.72 6.70
N GLN A 6 -15.08 5.59 7.25
CA GLN A 6 -16.01 6.69 7.42
C GLN A 6 -15.93 7.19 8.86
N ASP A 7 -15.82 8.51 9.03
CA ASP A 7 -15.90 9.17 10.32
C ASP A 7 -17.36 9.17 10.79
N VAL A 8 -17.62 8.67 12.00
CA VAL A 8 -18.97 8.60 12.57
C VAL A 8 -19.00 9.37 13.89
N PRO A 9 -19.66 10.54 13.95
CA PRO A 9 -19.72 11.33 15.17
C PRO A 9 -20.29 10.52 16.34
N ALA A 10 -19.58 10.55 17.48
CA ALA A 10 -19.93 9.88 18.72
C ALA A 10 -20.00 8.33 18.65
N TRP A 11 -19.41 7.70 17.62
CA TRP A 11 -19.32 6.25 17.47
C TRP A 11 -17.93 5.80 16.98
N VAL A 12 -17.69 4.48 16.98
CA VAL A 12 -16.47 3.90 16.40
C VAL A 12 -16.52 4.01 14.88
N ASP A 13 -15.44 4.50 14.28
CA ASP A 13 -15.31 4.62 12.82
C ASP A 13 -15.58 3.30 12.10
N ARG A 14 -16.28 3.40 10.98
CA ARG A 14 -16.64 2.24 10.17
C ARG A 14 -15.62 2.03 9.05
N THR A 15 -15.04 0.83 8.97
CA THR A 15 -14.27 0.42 7.78
C THR A 15 -15.23 0.17 6.63
N ILE A 16 -15.02 0.90 5.53
CA ILE A 16 -15.77 0.77 4.28
C ILE A 16 -15.10 -0.26 3.38
N ALA A 17 -13.79 -0.15 3.22
CA ALA A 17 -13.01 -1.07 2.39
C ALA A 17 -11.57 -1.18 2.90
N ALA A 18 -10.90 -2.27 2.54
CA ALA A 18 -9.48 -2.48 2.80
C ALA A 18 -8.83 -3.10 1.56
N SER A 19 -7.59 -2.73 1.30
CA SER A 19 -6.80 -3.26 0.19
C SER A 19 -5.33 -3.39 0.58
N VAL A 20 -4.66 -4.39 0.03
CA VAL A 20 -3.27 -4.73 0.30
C VAL A 20 -2.47 -4.75 -1.00
N ILE A 21 -1.51 -3.84 -1.10
CA ILE A 21 -0.49 -3.89 -2.14
C ILE A 21 0.75 -4.58 -1.58
N THR A 22 1.27 -5.55 -2.33
CA THR A 22 2.54 -6.22 -2.02
C THR A 22 3.48 -6.04 -3.21
N ASN A 23 4.66 -5.46 -2.96
CA ASN A 23 5.76 -5.43 -3.91
C ASN A 23 6.79 -6.46 -3.48
N THR A 24 7.24 -7.30 -4.41
CA THR A 24 8.28 -8.31 -4.18
C THR A 24 9.38 -8.13 -5.21
N VAL A 25 10.62 -8.25 -4.76
CA VAL A 25 11.80 -8.33 -5.63
C VAL A 25 12.46 -9.68 -5.43
N GLN A 26 12.69 -10.40 -6.52
CA GLN A 26 13.49 -11.60 -6.55
C GLN A 26 14.75 -11.33 -7.37
N TYR A 27 15.91 -11.42 -6.74
CA TYR A 27 17.19 -11.16 -7.39
C TYR A 27 17.94 -12.47 -7.67
N ASP A 28 18.32 -12.68 -8.93
CA ASP A 28 19.19 -13.78 -9.35
C ASP A 28 20.64 -13.28 -9.43
N ASN A 29 21.49 -13.77 -8.53
CA ASN A 29 22.90 -13.40 -8.46
C ASN A 29 23.72 -13.86 -9.68
N LEU A 30 23.32 -14.96 -10.34
CA LEU A 30 24.08 -15.52 -11.46
C LEU A 30 23.96 -14.63 -12.70
N THR A 31 22.74 -14.19 -12.99
CA THR A 31 22.42 -13.34 -14.15
C THR A 31 22.37 -11.85 -13.80
N ARG A 32 22.46 -11.50 -12.52
CA ARG A 32 22.31 -10.13 -11.97
C ARG A 32 20.97 -9.48 -12.33
N ARG A 33 19.93 -10.30 -12.52
CA ARG A 33 18.59 -9.83 -12.88
C ARG A 33 17.66 -9.82 -11.68
N ALA A 34 16.92 -8.73 -11.55
CA ALA A 34 15.80 -8.62 -10.62
C ALA A 34 14.48 -8.84 -11.36
N THR A 35 13.63 -9.69 -10.79
CA THR A 35 12.21 -9.79 -11.16
C THR A 35 11.39 -9.11 -10.08
N LEU A 36 10.63 -8.10 -10.48
CA LEU A 36 9.78 -7.27 -9.65
C LEU A 36 8.33 -7.69 -9.89
N THR A 37 7.59 -7.98 -8.82
CA THR A 37 6.18 -8.39 -8.91
C THR A 37 5.33 -7.58 -7.95
N ARG A 38 4.26 -6.98 -8.46
CA ARG A 38 3.28 -6.22 -7.68
C ARG A 38 1.97 -6.96 -7.68
N THR A 39 1.42 -7.14 -6.49
CA THR A 39 0.07 -7.69 -6.34
C THR A 39 -0.85 -6.70 -5.63
N LEU A 40 -2.11 -6.66 -6.05
CA LEU A 40 -3.21 -5.99 -5.38
C LEU A 40 -4.18 -7.06 -4.88
N ASP A 41 -4.38 -7.12 -3.57
CA ASP A 41 -5.28 -8.09 -2.93
C ASP A 41 -5.01 -9.55 -3.35
N GLY A 42 -3.72 -9.88 -3.56
CA GLY A 42 -3.24 -11.19 -3.99
C GLY A 42 -3.23 -11.43 -5.50
N HIS A 43 -3.83 -10.53 -6.30
CA HIS A 43 -3.81 -10.61 -7.77
C HIS A 43 -2.60 -9.88 -8.34
N VAL A 44 -1.92 -10.49 -9.32
CA VAL A 44 -0.76 -9.86 -9.99
C VAL A 44 -1.23 -8.72 -10.87
N GLU A 45 -0.77 -7.52 -10.56
CA GLU A 45 -1.07 -6.30 -11.32
C GLU A 45 0.04 -5.98 -12.34
N SER A 46 1.30 -6.24 -11.98
CA SER A 46 2.45 -5.90 -12.81
C SER A 46 3.65 -6.78 -12.48
N THR A 47 4.41 -7.10 -13.52
CA THR A 47 5.73 -7.75 -13.41
C THR A 47 6.71 -7.02 -14.29
N GLU A 48 7.93 -6.80 -13.79
CA GLU A 48 9.01 -6.16 -14.52
C GLU A 48 10.33 -6.89 -14.25
N THR A 49 11.21 -6.96 -15.24
CA THR A 49 12.56 -7.51 -15.08
C THR A 49 13.58 -6.46 -15.44
N THR A 50 14.57 -6.25 -14.58
CA THR A 50 15.61 -5.24 -14.78
C THR A 50 16.92 -5.66 -14.12
N GLU A 51 18.03 -5.08 -14.60
CA GLU A 51 19.36 -5.19 -13.99
C GLU A 51 19.76 -3.85 -13.31
N ASP A 52 18.96 -2.79 -13.47
CA ASP A 52 19.24 -1.46 -12.96
C ASP A 52 18.65 -1.26 -11.56
N GLU A 53 19.52 -1.04 -10.56
CA GLU A 53 19.15 -0.82 -9.17
C GLU A 53 18.29 0.44 -8.97
N ALA A 54 18.51 1.51 -9.73
CA ALA A 54 17.70 2.72 -9.62
C ALA A 54 16.26 2.45 -10.03
N VAL A 55 16.06 1.64 -11.08
CA VAL A 55 14.73 1.19 -11.51
C VAL A 55 14.09 0.32 -10.42
N ILE A 56 14.82 -0.61 -9.81
CA ILE A 56 14.32 -1.44 -8.70
C ILE A 56 13.83 -0.55 -7.55
N ARG A 57 14.65 0.39 -7.08
CA ARG A 57 14.31 1.28 -5.95
C ARG A 57 13.09 2.13 -6.23
N GLN A 58 13.04 2.74 -7.42
CA GLN A 58 11.91 3.57 -7.83
C GLN A 58 10.63 2.74 -7.92
N TRP A 59 10.69 1.57 -8.57
CA TRP A 59 9.56 0.70 -8.77
C TRP A 59 8.99 0.19 -7.43
N MET A 60 9.85 -0.20 -6.48
CA MET A 60 9.44 -0.70 -5.17
C MET A 60 8.71 0.33 -4.31
N THR A 61 8.92 1.62 -4.57
CA THR A 61 8.40 2.74 -3.76
C THR A 61 7.32 3.56 -4.46
N THR A 62 7.14 3.38 -5.78
CA THR A 62 6.20 4.16 -6.58
C THR A 62 4.90 3.41 -6.82
N PHE A 63 3.79 4.01 -6.42
CA PHE A 63 2.43 3.52 -6.66
C PHE A 63 1.68 4.54 -7.53
N GLN A 64 1.17 4.12 -8.69
CA GLN A 64 0.47 5.01 -9.60
C GLN A 64 -0.90 4.44 -9.95
N LYS A 65 -1.95 5.24 -9.75
CA LYS A 65 -3.32 5.01 -10.25
C LYS A 65 -3.88 3.61 -9.95
N MET A 66 -3.57 3.06 -8.79
CA MET A 66 -4.09 1.74 -8.41
C MET A 66 -5.58 1.84 -8.02
N PRO A 67 -6.46 1.00 -8.57
CA PRO A 67 -7.90 1.06 -8.30
C PRO A 67 -8.24 0.41 -6.95
N LEU A 68 -7.83 1.05 -5.86
CA LEU A 68 -7.90 0.46 -4.51
C LEU A 68 -9.34 0.25 -4.02
N PHE A 69 -10.24 1.18 -4.33
CA PHE A 69 -11.62 1.18 -3.80
C PHE A 69 -12.62 1.62 -4.86
N LYS A 70 -13.83 1.07 -4.78
CA LYS A 70 -14.95 1.52 -5.58
C LYS A 70 -15.59 2.73 -4.90
N THR A 71 -15.79 3.82 -5.64
CA THR A 71 -16.45 5.04 -5.11
C THR A 71 -17.97 4.94 -5.08
N ALA A 72 -18.55 3.91 -5.71
CA ALA A 72 -20.00 3.69 -5.74
C ALA A 72 -20.61 3.43 -4.35
N GLU A 73 -19.80 3.02 -3.38
CA GLU A 73 -20.22 2.75 -2.00
C GLU A 73 -20.10 4.00 -1.10
N LEU A 74 -19.59 5.11 -1.63
CA LEU A 74 -19.41 6.36 -0.89
C LEU A 74 -20.63 7.26 -1.00
N GLU A 75 -21.03 7.80 0.14
CA GLU A 75 -22.13 8.75 0.26
C GLU A 75 -21.59 10.17 0.05
N THR A 76 -22.28 10.97 -0.77
CA THR A 76 -21.93 12.37 -1.03
C THR A 76 -22.06 13.21 0.24
N ASN A 77 -21.19 14.21 0.40
CA ASN A 77 -21.13 15.12 1.55
C ASN A 77 -20.86 14.42 2.89
N ARG A 78 -20.25 13.23 2.86
CA ARG A 78 -19.74 12.55 4.05
C ARG A 78 -18.23 12.65 4.19
N GLU A 79 -17.78 12.61 5.44
CA GLU A 79 -16.37 12.60 5.80
C GLU A 79 -15.82 11.18 5.84
N TYR A 80 -14.69 11.02 5.15
CA TYR A 80 -13.94 9.78 5.07
C TYR A 80 -12.47 10.05 5.38
N TYR A 81 -11.74 8.98 5.68
CA TYR A 81 -10.30 9.03 5.74
C TYR A 81 -9.69 7.75 5.20
N VAL A 82 -8.52 7.90 4.59
CA VAL A 82 -7.68 6.78 4.20
C VAL A 82 -6.59 6.63 5.23
N ARG A 83 -6.42 5.41 5.76
CA ARG A 83 -5.31 5.04 6.61
C ARG A 83 -4.39 4.12 5.83
N VAL A 84 -3.11 4.46 5.79
CA VAL A 84 -2.06 3.66 5.15
C VAL A 84 -1.13 3.11 6.22
N LYS A 85 -0.83 1.82 6.13
CA LYS A 85 0.23 1.15 6.89
C LYS A 85 1.14 0.45 5.90
N ALA A 86 2.43 0.74 5.94
CA ALA A 86 3.42 0.09 5.10
C ALA A 86 4.49 -0.58 5.97
N THR A 87 4.90 -1.77 5.57
CA THR A 87 5.99 -2.54 6.18
C THR A 87 6.86 -3.10 5.06
N ALA A 88 8.15 -3.28 5.33
CA ALA A 88 9.10 -3.85 4.39
C ALA A 88 9.88 -4.98 5.09
N ARG A 89 10.26 -6.01 4.33
CA ARG A 89 11.13 -7.09 4.79
C ARG A 89 12.25 -7.31 3.75
N PRO A 90 13.52 -7.52 4.17
CA PRO A 90 14.02 -7.47 5.54
C PRO A 90 13.92 -6.05 6.13
N THR A 91 13.65 -5.96 7.43
CA THR A 91 13.50 -4.68 8.13
C THR A 91 14.89 -4.09 8.41
N ASN A 92 15.14 -2.83 8.04
CA ASN A 92 16.37 -2.11 8.43
C ASN A 92 16.32 -1.56 9.88
N GLY A 93 15.23 -1.81 10.62
CA GLY A 93 15.07 -1.41 12.03
C GLY A 93 15.73 -2.40 12.99
N SER A 94 16.09 -1.92 14.19
CA SER A 94 16.71 -2.76 15.22
C SER A 94 15.82 -3.96 15.58
N MET A 95 16.41 -5.15 15.63
CA MET A 95 15.75 -6.42 15.99
C MET A 95 15.22 -6.47 17.45
N LEU A 96 15.35 -5.39 18.21
CA LEU A 96 15.19 -5.37 19.67
C LEU A 96 14.00 -4.53 20.17
N TRP A 97 13.12 -4.05 19.28
CA TRP A 97 11.97 -3.22 19.68
C TRP A 97 10.63 -3.90 19.36
N PRO A 98 9.70 -3.99 20.32
CA PRO A 98 8.44 -4.75 20.18
C PRO A 98 7.41 -4.12 19.22
N TRP A 99 7.68 -2.91 18.71
CA TRP A 99 6.81 -2.20 17.75
C TRP A 99 7.61 -2.04 16.45
N GLY A 100 7.45 -2.99 15.51
CA GLY A 100 8.28 -3.13 14.31
C GLY A 100 8.38 -1.88 13.41
N SER A 101 9.27 -1.93 12.42
CA SER A 101 9.68 -0.80 11.55
C SER A 101 8.66 -0.38 10.48
N GLY A 102 7.37 -0.35 10.80
CA GLY A 102 6.32 0.08 9.88
C GLY A 102 6.15 1.60 9.89
N ILE A 103 5.82 2.18 8.73
CA ILE A 103 5.33 3.56 8.63
C ILE A 103 3.81 3.55 8.51
N SER A 104 3.16 4.55 9.12
CA SER A 104 1.72 4.75 8.95
C SER A 104 1.41 6.21 8.71
N GLY A 105 0.37 6.46 7.94
CA GLY A 105 -0.13 7.80 7.66
C GLY A 105 -1.64 7.77 7.47
N MET A 106 -2.27 8.93 7.57
CA MET A 106 -3.68 9.07 7.27
C MET A 106 -3.97 10.42 6.61
N THR A 107 -5.03 10.46 5.82
CA THR A 107 -5.54 11.69 5.23
C THR A 107 -7.07 11.68 5.24
N LYS A 108 -7.67 12.81 5.61
CA LYS A 108 -9.12 13.01 5.62
C LYS A 108 -9.58 13.67 4.33
N PHE A 109 -10.80 13.36 3.90
CA PHE A 109 -11.44 14.00 2.76
C PHE A 109 -12.97 13.95 2.88
N THR A 110 -13.63 14.90 2.25
CA THR A 110 -15.08 14.87 2.05
C THR A 110 -15.35 14.34 0.65
N PHE A 111 -16.25 13.36 0.51
CA PHE A 111 -16.60 12.83 -0.80
C PHE A 111 -17.62 13.73 -1.49
N LEU A 112 -17.21 14.31 -2.63
CA LEU A 112 -18.03 15.11 -3.52
C LEU A 112 -18.15 14.35 -4.85
N ARG A 113 -19.36 14.30 -5.42
CA ARG A 113 -19.64 13.61 -6.68
C ARG A 113 -19.53 14.55 -7.88
#